data_AF-A0A0W0ZE47-F1
#
_entry.id   AF-A0A0W0ZE47-F1
#
_cell.length_a   1.000
_cell.length_b   1.000
_cell.length_c   1.000
_cell.angle_alpha   90.00
_cell.angle_beta   90.00
_cell.angle_gamma   90.00
#
_symmetry.space_group_name_H-M   'P 1'
#
loop_
_entity.id
_entity.type
_entity.pdbx_description
1 polymer ?
#
loop_
_entity_poly.entity_id
_entity_poly.type
_entity_poly.pdbx_seq_one_letter_code
_entity_poly.pdbx_strand_id
1 'polypeptide(L)'
;MPKSKNTTAAYNALFQEHEPPSVGKNERRGGHFMKVDKGQSCHVFAIASAPTWERSNEVNVAYSNIGTDRAMQRLNRQFQHEFAEEDKKERNRDYVIQPFPEPSEVERREERMSNMQEILDVRNLQETVLPVENMYLCGGFREGKMTPEHMWVEDHTNNISYDTFIDRGGIAVVDGVGKDGKPFQPGCEGHAFNGKDIGRIKVDGYTYGQLIAIASGAEKKPPFPDSIANTPQVLMAMETVKLVNEALAKIPGPLLTEDERRVVNAVHEKQTKKDSDPEIKKVIADLQQPEKGLYESAMAKYAEVGRLQREAARAIVGTGFHPFVKLNQDLSAIKTDQIANQITKSVSIEEATRIKADSLEELRKLEEKKGTLPSEAFKEKLQQKIDEARNKIESAFAAKEREPLKLLIQELNNTIKPEQIKQSKSFKDAKNQHNELVRAINQFEERGNALPEKLQGEFKKEIESLNGKIRQEFKAKLDVHTMVSKIETAAKNYLKWSTNNATGWRLTNWSHGSYGREQAQKLLDLIKNEDTPTATILKAANDIVNTSGTNKNSFSRYLHDAMKNTQLTQTDSLAEKFVNYKADLQRELNKALNEEPKSGMRI
;
A
#
# COMPACT_ATOMS: atom_id res chain seq x y z
N MET A 1 -37.91 -4.42 18.65
CA MET A 1 -38.26 -4.23 17.21
C MET A 1 -37.69 -2.88 16.80
N PRO A 2 -37.23 -2.69 15.56
CA PRO A 2 -36.65 -1.41 15.15
C PRO A 2 -37.66 -0.26 15.26
N LYS A 3 -37.20 0.86 15.81
CA LYS A 3 -37.96 2.09 16.10
C LYS A 3 -38.54 2.83 14.92
N SER A 4 -37.95 2.62 13.76
CA SER A 4 -38.46 3.11 12.49
C SER A 4 -37.93 2.23 11.38
N LYS A 5 -38.47 2.38 10.18
CA LYS A 5 -37.87 1.79 8.96
C LYS A 5 -36.42 2.24 8.74
N ASN A 6 -36.01 3.35 9.38
CA ASN A 6 -34.67 3.92 9.26
C ASN A 6 -33.71 3.40 10.34
N THR A 7 -34.19 2.65 11.33
CA THR A 7 -33.37 2.10 12.42
C THR A 7 -32.72 0.80 11.99
N THR A 8 -31.38 0.79 11.96
CA THR A 8 -30.63 -0.44 11.68
C THR A 8 -30.58 -1.34 12.91
N ALA A 9 -30.44 -2.65 12.69
CA ALA A 9 -30.33 -3.62 13.79
C ALA A 9 -29.12 -3.31 14.69
N ALA A 10 -27.97 -2.95 14.10
CA ALA A 10 -26.78 -2.54 14.86
C ALA A 10 -27.03 -1.29 15.73
N TYR A 11 -27.68 -0.25 15.19
CA TYR A 11 -27.96 0.96 15.98
C TYR A 11 -28.93 0.65 17.13
N ASN A 12 -29.95 -0.18 16.87
CA ASN A 12 -30.91 -0.64 17.88
C ASN A 12 -30.20 -1.41 19.01
N ALA A 13 -29.32 -2.35 18.66
CA ALA A 13 -28.63 -3.19 19.64
C ALA A 13 -27.56 -2.43 20.45
N LEU A 14 -26.99 -1.35 19.91
CA LEU A 14 -25.92 -0.59 20.57
C LEU A 14 -26.43 0.61 21.37
N PHE A 15 -27.41 1.34 20.84
CA PHE A 15 -27.77 2.66 21.33
C PHE A 15 -29.26 2.81 21.67
N GLN A 16 -30.02 1.72 21.66
CA GLN A 16 -31.43 1.74 22.08
C GLN A 16 -31.66 0.74 23.22
N GLU A 17 -32.35 1.20 24.27
CA GLU A 17 -32.77 0.34 25.37
C GLU A 17 -34.04 -0.39 24.96
N HIS A 18 -34.11 -1.70 25.14
CA HIS A 18 -35.27 -2.45 24.70
C HIS A 18 -36.50 -2.13 25.54
N GLU A 19 -37.53 -1.57 24.90
CA GLU A 19 -38.85 -1.40 25.47
C GLU A 19 -39.86 -2.27 24.71
N PRO A 20 -40.76 -2.98 25.42
CA PRO A 20 -41.82 -3.74 24.78
C PRO A 20 -42.63 -2.86 23.81
N PRO A 21 -42.96 -3.37 22.61
CA PRO A 21 -43.70 -2.59 21.64
C PRO A 21 -45.05 -2.14 22.19
N SER A 22 -45.30 -0.82 22.12
CA SER A 22 -46.58 -0.20 22.44
C SER A 22 -46.96 0.81 21.35
N VAL A 23 -48.19 1.31 21.37
CA VAL A 23 -48.60 2.40 20.47
C VAL A 23 -48.51 3.72 21.24
N GLY A 24 -48.04 4.77 20.59
CA GLY A 24 -48.06 6.14 21.10
C GLY A 24 -48.80 7.05 20.13
N LYS A 25 -49.29 8.18 20.64
CA LYS A 25 -49.90 9.24 19.82
C LYS A 25 -48.96 10.41 19.63
N ASN A 26 -48.78 10.86 18.39
CA ASN A 26 -48.08 12.11 18.09
C ASN A 26 -49.10 13.21 17.79
N GLU A 27 -49.34 14.10 18.76
CA GLU A 27 -50.27 15.22 18.62
C GLU A 27 -49.88 16.19 17.51
N ARG A 28 -48.58 16.33 17.19
CA ARG A 28 -48.07 17.23 16.14
C ARG A 28 -48.16 16.64 14.72
N ARG A 29 -48.28 15.31 14.57
CA ARG A 29 -48.31 14.62 13.26
C ARG A 29 -49.62 13.90 12.94
N GLY A 30 -50.62 13.99 13.82
CA GLY A 30 -51.98 13.50 13.54
C GLY A 30 -52.08 11.99 13.29
N GLY A 31 -51.31 11.17 14.02
CA GLY A 31 -51.33 9.72 13.83
C GLY A 31 -50.73 8.90 14.96
N HIS A 32 -51.01 7.60 14.92
CA HIS A 32 -50.42 6.57 15.78
C HIS A 32 -49.02 6.21 15.32
N PHE A 33 -48.10 6.04 16.26
CA PHE A 33 -46.78 5.50 15.98
C PHE A 33 -46.45 4.38 16.96
N MET A 34 -45.58 3.46 16.55
CA MET A 34 -45.06 2.45 17.45
C MET A 34 -44.07 3.09 18.43
N LYS A 35 -44.41 3.11 19.72
CA LYS A 35 -43.45 3.31 20.81
C LYS A 35 -42.69 2.01 21.01
N VAL A 36 -41.45 2.01 20.59
CA VAL A 36 -40.47 0.94 20.84
C VAL A 36 -39.17 1.60 21.24
N ASP A 37 -38.34 0.84 21.94
CA ASP A 37 -36.97 1.11 22.41
C ASP A 37 -36.57 2.60 22.57
N LYS A 38 -36.35 3.07 23.81
CA LYS A 38 -35.85 4.43 24.06
C LYS A 38 -34.49 4.60 23.38
N GLY A 39 -34.41 5.59 22.49
CA GLY A 39 -33.17 5.89 21.79
C GLY A 39 -32.14 6.56 22.70
N GLN A 40 -30.91 6.67 22.22
CA GLN A 40 -29.91 7.53 22.84
C GLN A 40 -30.40 8.98 22.87
N SER A 41 -30.24 9.64 24.01
CA SER A 41 -30.52 11.07 24.16
C SER A 41 -29.53 11.91 23.36
N CYS A 42 -29.96 13.11 22.95
CA CYS A 42 -29.16 14.02 22.14
C CYS A 42 -27.85 14.42 22.82
N HIS A 43 -27.86 14.67 24.13
CA HIS A 43 -26.65 14.98 24.90
C HIS A 43 -25.74 13.77 25.07
N VAL A 44 -26.24 12.55 25.29
CA VAL A 44 -25.38 11.37 25.35
C VAL A 44 -24.68 11.15 24.02
N PHE A 45 -25.38 11.31 22.89
CA PHE A 45 -24.78 11.25 21.56
C PHE A 45 -23.70 12.32 21.37
N ALA A 46 -24.04 13.57 21.66
CA ALA A 46 -23.15 14.70 21.40
C ALA A 46 -21.89 14.66 22.29
N ILE A 47 -21.98 14.12 23.52
CA ILE A 47 -20.87 14.07 24.48
C ILE A 47 -20.00 12.82 24.28
N ALA A 48 -20.59 11.65 24.06
CA ALA A 48 -19.86 10.38 24.12
C ALA A 48 -20.29 9.34 23.07
N SER A 49 -21.61 9.22 22.85
CA SER A 49 -22.25 8.09 22.17
C SER A 49 -21.84 6.75 22.77
N ALA A 50 -22.02 6.59 24.08
CA ALA A 50 -21.61 5.37 24.78
C ALA A 50 -22.39 4.13 24.29
N PRO A 51 -21.71 3.01 23.95
CA PRO A 51 -22.35 1.77 23.51
C PRO A 51 -22.88 0.91 24.68
N THR A 52 -22.63 1.32 25.93
CA THR A 52 -23.14 0.66 27.14
C THR A 52 -24.12 1.56 27.87
N TRP A 53 -25.07 0.94 28.57
CA TRP A 53 -26.11 1.66 29.30
C TRP A 53 -25.55 2.30 30.56
N GLU A 54 -24.64 1.60 31.23
CA GLU A 54 -23.95 2.07 32.43
C GLU A 54 -23.22 3.39 32.14
N ARG A 55 -22.47 3.42 31.04
CA ARG A 55 -21.75 4.62 30.61
C ARG A 55 -22.69 5.71 30.10
N SER A 56 -23.77 5.35 29.40
CA SER A 56 -24.80 6.31 29.00
C SER A 56 -25.48 6.93 30.22
N ASN A 57 -25.74 6.15 31.27
CA ASN A 57 -26.30 6.61 32.52
C ASN A 57 -25.34 7.51 33.29
N GLU A 58 -24.04 7.18 33.34
CA GLU A 58 -23.01 8.06 33.90
C GLU A 58 -23.00 9.43 33.21
N VAL A 59 -23.07 9.46 31.87
CA VAL A 59 -23.15 10.71 31.10
C VAL A 59 -24.48 11.45 31.39
N ASN A 60 -25.60 10.74 31.50
CA ASN A 60 -26.89 11.34 31.85
C ASN A 60 -26.85 11.99 33.24
N VAL A 61 -26.30 11.31 34.24
CA VAL A 61 -26.18 11.82 35.62
C VAL A 61 -25.23 13.00 35.67
N ALA A 62 -24.09 12.93 34.98
CA ALA A 62 -23.17 14.06 34.88
C ALA A 62 -23.85 15.27 34.22
N TYR A 63 -24.59 15.05 33.13
CA TYR A 63 -25.33 16.10 32.43
C TYR A 63 -26.44 16.71 33.29
N SER A 64 -27.18 15.91 34.07
CA SER A 64 -28.25 16.42 34.94
C SER A 64 -27.75 17.32 36.08
N ASN A 65 -26.46 17.22 36.41
CA ASN A 65 -25.84 18.02 37.47
C ASN A 65 -25.26 19.34 36.94
N ILE A 66 -25.20 19.54 35.62
CA ILE A 66 -24.66 20.75 34.99
C ILE A 66 -25.47 21.96 35.41
N GLY A 67 -24.79 22.99 35.93
CA GLY A 67 -25.42 24.24 36.34
C GLY A 67 -26.37 24.13 37.55
N THR A 68 -26.48 22.97 38.21
CA THR A 68 -27.39 22.76 39.36
C THR A 68 -27.05 23.70 40.52
N ASP A 69 -25.77 23.87 40.86
CA ASP A 69 -25.35 24.80 41.91
C ASP A 69 -25.74 26.25 41.62
N ARG A 70 -25.59 26.68 40.36
CA ARG A 70 -25.98 28.02 39.90
C ARG A 70 -27.49 28.21 39.91
N ALA A 71 -28.25 27.18 39.53
CA ALA A 71 -29.70 27.18 39.64
C ALA A 71 -30.17 27.27 41.10
N MET A 72 -29.56 26.51 42.02
CA MET A 72 -29.86 26.59 43.46
C MET A 72 -29.52 27.96 44.05
N GLN A 73 -28.39 28.55 43.68
CA GLN A 73 -28.02 29.91 44.11
C GLN A 73 -29.01 30.96 43.60
N ARG A 74 -29.52 30.83 42.36
CA ARG A 74 -30.56 31.73 41.84
C ARG A 74 -31.87 31.56 42.60
N LEU A 75 -32.31 30.32 42.83
CA LEU A 75 -33.52 30.04 43.58
C LEU A 75 -33.46 30.62 45.00
N ASN A 76 -32.31 30.49 45.68
CA ASN A 76 -32.10 31.08 47.00
C ASN A 76 -32.17 32.63 46.96
N ARG A 77 -31.54 33.26 45.95
CA ARG A 77 -31.66 34.72 45.75
C ARG A 77 -33.10 35.15 45.47
N GLN A 78 -33.85 34.35 44.72
CA GLN A 78 -35.26 34.60 44.45
C GLN A 78 -36.08 34.55 45.73
N PHE A 79 -35.92 33.52 46.57
CA PHE A 79 -36.60 33.46 47.85
C PHE A 79 -36.24 34.64 48.76
N GLN A 80 -34.96 35.01 48.85
CA GLN A 80 -34.53 36.16 49.64
C GLN A 80 -35.16 37.48 49.15
N HIS A 81 -35.28 37.66 47.84
CA HIS A 81 -35.95 38.81 47.24
C HIS A 81 -37.45 38.81 47.55
N GLU A 82 -38.13 37.69 47.35
CA GLU A 82 -39.57 37.55 47.63
C GLU A 82 -39.88 37.89 49.10
N PHE A 83 -39.12 37.34 50.06
CA PHE A 83 -39.26 37.69 51.48
C PHE A 83 -39.01 39.18 51.75
N ALA A 84 -37.98 39.77 51.16
CA ALA A 84 -37.68 41.18 51.34
C ALA A 84 -38.76 42.11 50.74
N GLU A 85 -39.42 41.69 49.66
CA GLU A 85 -40.53 42.42 49.06
C GLU A 85 -41.83 42.30 49.87
N GLU A 86 -42.10 41.12 50.44
CA GLU A 86 -43.21 40.91 51.37
C GLU A 86 -43.05 41.79 52.63
N ASP A 87 -41.86 41.83 53.22
CA ASP A 87 -41.55 42.71 54.37
C ASP A 87 -41.84 44.19 54.05
N LYS A 88 -41.53 44.65 52.84
CA LYS A 88 -41.84 46.02 52.39
C LYS A 88 -43.34 46.25 52.29
N LYS A 89 -44.09 45.26 51.78
CA LYS A 89 -45.56 45.31 51.68
C LYS A 89 -46.25 45.31 53.03
N GLU A 90 -45.73 44.58 54.00
CA GLU A 90 -46.24 44.59 55.37
C GLU A 90 -46.04 45.95 56.04
N ARG A 91 -44.88 46.58 55.83
CA ARG A 91 -44.56 47.92 56.39
C ARG A 91 -45.29 49.06 55.68
N ASN A 92 -45.60 48.91 54.39
CA ASN A 92 -46.36 49.87 53.61
C ASN A 92 -47.42 49.14 52.77
N ARG A 93 -48.69 49.20 53.21
CA ARG A 93 -49.80 48.53 52.54
C ARG A 93 -50.03 48.98 51.10
N ASP A 94 -49.61 50.18 50.72
CA ASP A 94 -49.75 50.71 49.36
C ASP A 94 -48.57 50.33 48.44
N TYR A 95 -47.51 49.71 48.98
CA TYR A 95 -46.36 49.23 48.20
C TYR A 95 -46.78 48.16 47.18
N VAL A 96 -46.16 48.14 46.01
CA VAL A 96 -46.37 47.09 45.00
C VAL A 96 -45.12 46.22 44.96
N ILE A 97 -45.29 44.93 45.26
CA ILE A 97 -44.23 43.92 45.23
C ILE A 97 -43.57 43.93 43.85
N GLN A 98 -42.25 44.07 43.83
CA GLN A 98 -41.48 44.03 42.60
C GLN A 98 -41.11 42.57 42.27
N PRO A 99 -41.25 42.13 41.01
CA PRO A 99 -40.85 40.79 40.62
C PRO A 99 -39.33 40.60 40.79
N PHE A 100 -38.90 39.35 40.98
CA PHE A 100 -37.48 39.03 40.96
C PHE A 100 -36.85 39.44 39.62
N PRO A 101 -35.72 40.15 39.61
CA PRO A 101 -35.10 40.61 38.38
C PRO A 101 -34.67 39.42 37.51
N GLU A 102 -35.19 39.37 36.29
CA GLU A 102 -34.75 38.42 35.27
C GLU A 102 -33.29 38.67 34.91
N PRO A 103 -32.48 37.61 34.68
CA PRO A 103 -31.10 37.77 34.25
C PRO A 103 -31.00 38.53 32.92
N SER A 104 -30.07 39.47 32.84
CA SER A 104 -29.77 40.21 31.61
C SER A 104 -29.33 39.27 30.47
N GLU A 105 -29.37 39.73 29.21
CA GLU A 105 -28.85 38.93 28.09
C GLU A 105 -27.38 38.55 28.26
N VAL A 106 -26.57 39.42 28.88
CA VAL A 106 -25.15 39.16 29.15
C VAL A 106 -25.00 38.06 30.19
N GLU A 107 -25.69 38.17 31.34
CA GLU A 107 -25.65 37.14 32.38
C GLU A 107 -26.16 35.78 31.87
N ARG A 108 -27.23 35.77 31.07
CA ARG A 108 -27.72 34.54 30.42
C ARG A 108 -26.66 33.92 29.52
N ARG A 109 -26.01 34.73 28.69
CA ARG A 109 -24.97 34.25 27.77
C ARG A 109 -23.78 33.67 28.53
N GLU A 110 -23.30 34.38 29.53
CA GLU A 110 -22.17 33.94 30.36
C GLU A 110 -22.48 32.63 31.07
N GLU A 111 -23.67 32.52 31.69
CA GLU A 111 -24.05 31.30 32.39
C GLU A 111 -24.25 30.10 31.45
N ARG A 112 -24.89 30.32 30.28
CA ARG A 112 -25.04 29.29 29.25
C ARG A 112 -23.69 28.79 28.75
N MET A 113 -22.74 29.69 28.49
CA MET A 113 -21.39 29.31 28.06
C MET A 113 -20.62 28.60 29.17
N SER A 114 -20.80 29.00 30.43
CA SER A 114 -20.25 28.27 31.58
C SER A 114 -20.82 26.86 31.68
N ASN A 115 -22.12 26.66 31.41
CA ASN A 115 -22.71 25.32 31.34
C ASN A 115 -22.17 24.51 30.16
N MET A 116 -21.97 25.12 28.99
CA MET A 116 -21.31 24.47 27.86
C MET A 116 -19.87 24.05 28.18
N GLN A 117 -19.15 24.82 29.00
CA GLN A 117 -17.81 24.47 29.47
C GLN A 117 -17.83 23.26 30.41
N GLU A 118 -18.75 23.20 31.37
CA GLU A 118 -18.90 22.01 32.23
C GLU A 118 -19.28 20.76 31.38
N ILE A 119 -20.11 20.93 30.35
CA ILE A 119 -20.42 19.85 29.40
C ILE A 119 -19.16 19.42 28.62
N LEU A 120 -18.31 20.36 28.21
CA LEU A 120 -17.03 20.05 27.58
C LEU A 120 -16.13 19.24 28.50
N ASP A 121 -16.12 19.53 29.81
CA ASP A 121 -15.33 18.75 30.77
C ASP A 121 -15.81 17.28 30.81
N VAL A 122 -17.12 17.05 30.78
CA VAL A 122 -17.70 15.69 30.67
C VAL A 122 -17.34 15.03 29.34
N ARG A 123 -17.38 15.77 28.22
CA ARG A 123 -16.93 15.29 26.90
C ARG A 123 -15.46 14.88 26.97
N ASN A 124 -14.60 15.69 27.57
CA ASN A 124 -13.15 15.46 27.59
C ASN A 124 -12.73 14.21 28.38
N LEU A 125 -13.63 13.61 29.14
CA LEU A 125 -13.46 12.27 29.72
C LEU A 125 -13.52 11.14 28.67
N GLN A 126 -13.91 11.43 27.42
CA GLN A 126 -13.95 10.48 26.32
C GLN A 126 -12.74 10.69 25.39
N GLU A 127 -12.17 9.60 24.90
CA GLU A 127 -11.05 9.65 23.96
C GLU A 127 -11.51 10.18 22.58
N THR A 128 -10.82 11.20 22.08
CA THR A 128 -10.93 11.63 20.68
C THR A 128 -10.09 10.69 19.81
N VAL A 129 -10.73 9.98 18.88
CA VAL A 129 -10.05 8.98 18.04
C VAL A 129 -9.81 9.46 16.60
N LEU A 130 -10.62 10.41 16.14
CA LEU A 130 -10.47 11.05 14.84
C LEU A 130 -10.44 12.57 15.02
N PRO A 131 -9.23 13.18 15.03
CA PRO A 131 -9.08 14.63 15.14
C PRO A 131 -9.73 15.36 13.97
N VAL A 132 -10.38 16.47 14.26
CA VAL A 132 -10.99 17.38 13.26
C VAL A 132 -10.71 18.81 13.68
N GLU A 133 -10.20 19.61 12.75
CA GLU A 133 -9.68 20.95 13.06
C GLU A 133 -10.74 21.89 13.62
N ASN A 134 -11.93 21.91 13.02
CA ASN A 134 -13.01 22.82 13.38
C ASN A 134 -14.30 22.04 13.64
N MET A 135 -14.35 21.36 14.77
CA MET A 135 -15.53 20.64 15.24
C MET A 135 -16.07 21.28 16.51
N TYR A 136 -17.40 21.35 16.63
CA TYR A 136 -18.08 22.02 17.73
C TYR A 136 -19.17 21.14 18.33
N LEU A 137 -19.18 21.11 19.66
CA LEU A 137 -20.29 20.63 20.46
C LEU A 137 -21.28 21.79 20.65
N CYS A 138 -22.53 21.57 20.26
CA CYS A 138 -23.54 22.62 20.19
C CYS A 138 -24.70 22.34 21.13
N GLY A 139 -25.19 23.39 21.80
CA GLY A 139 -26.33 23.34 22.69
C GLY A 139 -27.38 24.39 22.32
N GLY A 140 -28.64 23.96 22.24
CA GLY A 140 -29.81 24.80 21.99
C GLY A 140 -30.54 25.13 23.28
N PHE A 141 -30.86 26.41 23.49
CA PHE A 141 -31.49 26.92 24.71
C PHE A 141 -32.84 27.60 24.40
N ARG A 142 -33.97 27.00 24.76
CA ARG A 142 -35.28 27.68 24.64
C ARG A 142 -35.86 28.08 25.99
N GLU A 143 -36.89 28.91 25.93
CA GLU A 143 -37.73 29.26 27.09
C GLU A 143 -36.93 29.82 28.28
N GLY A 144 -35.84 30.54 28.00
CA GLY A 144 -35.00 31.14 29.04
C GLY A 144 -34.13 30.15 29.81
N LYS A 145 -34.07 28.86 29.42
CA LYS A 145 -33.21 27.86 30.05
C LYS A 145 -31.74 28.24 29.97
N MET A 146 -31.01 27.88 31.02
CA MET A 146 -29.56 28.10 31.16
C MET A 146 -28.74 26.87 30.80
N THR A 147 -29.32 25.68 30.92
CA THR A 147 -28.77 24.42 30.42
C THR A 147 -29.38 24.09 29.06
N PRO A 148 -28.65 23.45 28.15
CA PRO A 148 -29.18 23.14 26.83
C PRO A 148 -30.33 22.14 26.95
N GLU A 149 -31.42 22.38 26.23
CA GLU A 149 -32.50 21.39 26.11
C GLU A 149 -32.23 20.36 25.01
N HIS A 150 -31.37 20.72 24.05
CA HIS A 150 -31.02 19.88 22.92
C HIS A 150 -29.55 20.08 22.56
N MET A 151 -28.90 19.00 22.11
CA MET A 151 -27.47 18.98 21.83
C MET A 151 -27.18 18.30 20.49
N TRP A 152 -26.22 18.81 19.73
CA TRP A 152 -25.77 18.22 18.47
C TRP A 152 -24.29 18.52 18.23
N VAL A 153 -23.75 17.97 17.14
CA VAL A 153 -22.36 18.15 16.75
C VAL A 153 -22.28 18.78 15.37
N GLU A 154 -21.45 19.81 15.22
CA GLU A 154 -21.17 20.48 13.94
C GLU A 154 -19.70 20.27 13.56
N ASP A 155 -19.44 19.63 12.43
CA ASP A 155 -18.12 19.56 11.81
C ASP A 155 -18.02 20.64 10.73
N HIS A 156 -17.41 21.77 11.10
CA HIS A 156 -17.24 22.92 10.22
C HIS A 156 -16.13 22.69 9.20
N THR A 157 -15.17 21.81 9.48
CA THR A 157 -14.15 21.40 8.50
C THR A 157 -14.79 20.71 7.30
N ASN A 158 -15.78 19.86 7.55
CA ASN A 158 -16.46 19.08 6.51
C ASN A 158 -17.88 19.56 6.17
N ASN A 159 -18.30 20.70 6.75
CA ASN A 159 -19.59 21.34 6.55
C ASN A 159 -20.79 20.39 6.73
N ILE A 160 -20.81 19.66 7.85
CA ILE A 160 -21.84 18.67 8.15
C ILE A 160 -22.25 18.74 9.63
N SER A 161 -23.53 18.52 9.91
CA SER A 161 -24.05 18.44 11.28
C SER A 161 -24.71 17.10 11.55
N TYR A 162 -24.48 16.57 12.75
CA TYR A 162 -25.06 15.31 13.22
C TYR A 162 -25.91 15.55 14.45
N ASP A 163 -27.13 15.04 14.41
CA ASP A 163 -28.14 15.26 15.43
C ASP A 163 -28.92 13.96 15.71
N THR A 164 -29.42 13.78 16.93
CA THR A 164 -30.28 12.65 17.30
C THR A 164 -31.35 13.09 18.30
N PHE A 165 -32.40 12.29 18.44
CA PHE A 165 -33.44 12.55 19.43
C PHE A 165 -33.89 11.24 20.08
N ILE A 166 -34.32 11.30 21.34
CA ILE A 166 -34.74 10.10 22.10
C ILE A 166 -35.86 9.33 21.44
N ASP A 167 -36.63 9.98 20.54
CA ASP A 167 -37.74 9.40 19.76
C ASP A 167 -37.40 9.20 18.26
N ARG A 168 -36.17 9.50 17.82
CA ARG A 168 -35.73 9.26 16.44
C ARG A 168 -35.06 7.90 16.28
N GLY A 169 -35.25 7.27 15.12
CA GLY A 169 -34.75 5.93 14.83
C GLY A 169 -33.28 5.85 14.42
N GLY A 170 -32.60 6.99 14.27
CA GLY A 170 -31.23 7.08 13.77
C GLY A 170 -30.64 8.47 13.97
N ILE A 171 -29.46 8.70 13.38
CA ILE A 171 -28.74 9.97 13.40
C ILE A 171 -29.18 10.79 12.19
N ALA A 172 -29.78 11.95 12.44
CA ALA A 172 -30.07 12.94 11.42
C ALA A 172 -28.76 13.56 10.93
N VAL A 173 -28.62 13.62 9.61
CA VAL A 173 -27.44 14.18 8.93
C VAL A 173 -27.89 15.38 8.13
N VAL A 174 -27.32 16.55 8.42
CA VAL A 174 -27.63 17.82 7.76
C VAL A 174 -26.40 18.29 7.01
N ASP A 175 -26.55 18.56 5.71
CA ASP A 175 -25.51 19.21 4.91
C ASP A 175 -25.47 20.69 5.27
N GLY A 176 -24.46 21.08 6.03
CA GLY A 176 -24.31 22.43 6.54
C GLY A 176 -24.08 22.49 8.05
N VAL A 177 -23.49 23.61 8.47
CA VAL A 177 -23.28 23.97 9.87
C VAL A 177 -23.88 25.34 10.15
N GLY A 178 -24.21 25.61 11.42
CA GLY A 178 -24.71 26.92 11.81
C GLY A 178 -23.63 28.00 11.78
N LYS A 179 -24.05 29.24 11.54
CA LYS A 179 -23.18 30.42 11.62
C LYS A 179 -23.39 31.12 12.96
N ASP A 180 -22.31 31.68 13.52
CA ASP A 180 -22.39 32.35 14.80
C ASP A 180 -23.39 33.51 14.78
N GLY A 181 -24.21 33.60 15.83
CA GLY A 181 -25.30 34.58 15.94
C GLY A 181 -26.47 34.42 14.94
N LYS A 182 -26.47 33.40 14.06
CA LYS A 182 -27.57 33.13 13.12
C LYS A 182 -28.44 31.95 13.56
N PRO A 183 -29.74 31.96 13.26
CA PRO A 183 -30.59 30.80 13.50
C PRO A 183 -30.07 29.55 12.78
N PHE A 184 -30.23 28.39 13.41
CA PHE A 184 -29.87 27.11 12.81
C PHE A 184 -30.87 26.04 13.25
N GLN A 185 -31.28 25.19 12.31
CA GLN A 185 -32.16 24.05 12.57
C GLN A 185 -31.33 22.77 12.56
N PRO A 186 -31.06 22.18 13.73
CA PRO A 186 -30.48 20.85 13.76
C PRO A 186 -31.54 19.83 13.30
N GLY A 187 -31.10 18.71 12.72
CA GLY A 187 -31.94 17.83 11.90
C GLY A 187 -33.15 17.20 12.60
N CYS A 188 -33.23 17.19 13.92
CA CYS A 188 -34.33 16.61 14.71
C CYS A 188 -35.41 17.61 15.14
N GLU A 189 -35.10 18.90 15.20
CA GLU A 189 -36.03 19.90 15.72
C GLU A 189 -37.10 20.30 14.69
N GLY A 190 -38.32 20.55 15.17
CA GLY A 190 -39.41 21.05 14.32
C GLY A 190 -39.19 22.49 13.85
N HIS A 191 -38.35 23.26 14.53
CA HIS A 191 -38.06 24.67 14.27
C HIS A 191 -36.59 25.00 14.56
N ALA A 192 -36.05 25.99 13.86
CA ALA A 192 -34.70 26.50 14.12
C ALA A 192 -34.56 27.09 15.54
N PHE A 193 -33.41 26.89 16.17
CA PHE A 193 -33.03 27.70 17.34
C PHE A 193 -32.63 29.09 16.87
N ASN A 194 -32.94 30.12 17.65
CA ASN A 194 -32.46 31.47 17.38
C ASN A 194 -30.93 31.51 17.57
N GLY A 195 -30.23 32.36 16.82
CA GLY A 195 -28.76 32.41 16.90
C GLY A 195 -28.22 32.76 18.29
N LYS A 196 -28.92 33.61 19.05
CA LYS A 196 -28.56 33.96 20.44
C LYS A 196 -28.84 32.85 21.47
N ASP A 197 -29.58 31.85 21.05
CA ASP A 197 -30.01 30.69 21.83
C ASP A 197 -29.21 29.44 21.46
N ILE A 198 -28.06 29.61 20.79
CA ILE A 198 -27.14 28.53 20.46
C ILE A 198 -25.79 28.81 21.11
N GLY A 199 -25.32 27.86 21.92
CA GLY A 199 -23.96 27.82 22.42
C GLY A 199 -23.13 26.85 21.60
N ARG A 200 -21.91 27.25 21.23
CA ARG A 200 -20.93 26.40 20.53
C ARG A 200 -19.64 26.37 21.32
N ILE A 201 -19.13 25.17 21.57
CA ILE A 201 -17.82 24.99 22.17
C ILE A 201 -16.98 24.06 21.31
N LYS A 202 -15.74 24.46 21.05
CA LYS A 202 -14.84 23.72 20.18
C LYS A 202 -14.42 22.40 20.84
N VAL A 203 -14.37 21.33 20.05
CA VAL A 203 -13.88 20.01 20.45
C VAL A 203 -12.84 19.51 19.45
N ASP A 204 -11.96 18.61 19.88
CA ASP A 204 -10.80 18.18 19.09
C ASP A 204 -11.13 17.20 17.96
N GLY A 205 -12.35 16.64 17.92
CA GLY A 205 -12.73 15.64 16.94
C GLY A 205 -13.79 14.66 17.43
N TYR A 206 -13.98 13.58 16.67
CA TYR A 206 -14.96 12.54 16.96
C TYR A 206 -14.47 11.54 18.01
N THR A 207 -15.37 11.14 18.90
CA THR A 207 -15.19 9.95 19.74
C THR A 207 -15.49 8.69 18.94
N TYR A 208 -14.97 7.54 19.38
CA TYR A 208 -15.27 6.28 18.73
C TYR A 208 -16.76 5.91 18.79
N GLY A 209 -17.41 6.21 19.93
CA GLY A 209 -18.85 6.04 20.08
C GLY A 209 -19.63 6.82 19.02
N GLN A 210 -19.23 8.07 18.74
CA GLN A 210 -19.89 8.90 17.74
C GLN A 210 -19.73 8.33 16.33
N LEU A 211 -18.52 7.87 15.98
CA LEU A 211 -18.30 7.21 14.70
C LEU A 211 -19.16 5.95 14.57
N ILE A 212 -19.26 5.10 15.60
CA ILE A 212 -20.12 3.91 15.55
C ILE A 212 -21.60 4.29 15.47
N ALA A 213 -22.06 5.29 16.23
CA ALA A 213 -23.44 5.77 16.19
C ALA A 213 -23.83 6.29 14.81
N ILE A 214 -22.95 7.08 14.17
CA ILE A 214 -23.14 7.57 12.80
C ILE A 214 -23.10 6.41 11.80
N ALA A 215 -22.09 5.54 11.87
CA ALA A 215 -21.92 4.38 10.99
C ALA A 215 -23.13 3.44 11.02
N SER A 216 -23.68 3.19 12.22
CA SER A 216 -24.84 2.31 12.41
C SER A 216 -26.17 3.01 12.17
N GLY A 217 -26.31 4.28 12.54
CA GLY A 217 -27.62 4.94 12.64
C GLY A 217 -27.88 6.07 11.66
N ALA A 218 -26.90 6.53 10.87
CA ALA A 218 -27.11 7.68 9.98
C ALA A 218 -28.21 7.41 8.95
N GLU A 219 -29.17 8.34 8.90
CA GLU A 219 -30.34 8.28 8.01
C GLU A 219 -29.97 8.63 6.56
N LYS A 220 -28.92 9.44 6.36
CA LYS A 220 -28.36 9.74 5.04
C LYS A 220 -27.25 8.74 4.71
N LYS A 221 -27.17 8.33 3.44
CA LYS A 221 -26.05 7.55 2.88
C LYS A 221 -25.38 8.34 1.75
N PRO A 222 -24.03 8.41 1.69
CA PRO A 222 -23.08 7.87 2.66
C PRO A 222 -23.16 8.57 4.04
N PRO A 223 -22.80 7.88 5.14
CA PRO A 223 -22.97 8.42 6.51
C PRO A 223 -21.90 9.44 6.91
N PHE A 224 -20.75 9.44 6.24
CA PHE A 224 -19.63 10.35 6.47
C PHE A 224 -19.31 11.12 5.19
N PRO A 225 -18.77 12.35 5.30
CA PRO A 225 -18.28 13.09 4.15
C PRO A 225 -17.02 12.44 3.56
N ASP A 226 -16.80 12.62 2.26
CA ASP A 226 -15.73 11.96 1.50
C ASP A 226 -14.33 12.23 2.06
N SER A 227 -14.12 13.41 2.64
CA SER A 227 -12.87 13.84 3.27
C SER A 227 -12.41 12.96 4.43
N ILE A 228 -13.34 12.35 5.16
CA ILE A 228 -13.02 11.45 6.29
C ILE A 228 -13.44 10.00 6.05
N ALA A 229 -14.23 9.72 5.02
CA ALA A 229 -14.81 8.41 4.74
C ALA A 229 -13.75 7.28 4.65
N ASN A 230 -12.56 7.61 4.13
CA ASN A 230 -11.45 6.66 3.96
C ASN A 230 -10.43 6.69 5.11
N THR A 231 -10.70 7.43 6.18
CA THR A 231 -9.83 7.40 7.36
C THR A 231 -9.92 6.03 8.04
N PRO A 232 -8.81 5.52 8.61
CA PRO A 232 -8.81 4.23 9.29
C PRO A 232 -9.90 4.09 10.35
N GLN A 233 -10.23 5.17 11.07
CA GLN A 233 -11.23 5.21 12.13
C GLN A 233 -12.66 5.05 11.58
N VAL A 234 -12.97 5.69 10.46
CA VAL A 234 -14.30 5.60 9.84
C VAL A 234 -14.53 4.24 9.19
N LEU A 235 -13.58 3.76 8.40
CA LEU A 235 -13.65 2.44 7.75
C LEU A 235 -13.88 1.31 8.76
N MET A 236 -13.35 1.50 9.95
CA MET A 236 -13.44 0.59 11.05
C MET A 236 -14.72 0.67 11.83
N ALA A 237 -15.22 1.87 12.12
CA ALA A 237 -16.57 2.00 12.66
C ALA A 237 -17.58 1.30 11.73
N MET A 238 -17.37 1.40 10.40
CA MET A 238 -18.16 0.71 9.40
C MET A 238 -17.98 -0.83 9.43
N GLU A 239 -16.76 -1.35 9.51
CA GLU A 239 -16.50 -2.79 9.65
C GLU A 239 -17.03 -3.35 10.98
N THR A 240 -16.88 -2.64 12.09
CA THR A 240 -17.44 -3.02 13.39
C THR A 240 -18.95 -3.13 13.30
N VAL A 241 -19.64 -2.16 12.68
CA VAL A 241 -21.08 -2.21 12.47
C VAL A 241 -21.48 -3.39 11.57
N LYS A 242 -20.68 -3.72 10.55
CA LYS A 242 -20.89 -4.90 9.72
C LYS A 242 -20.81 -6.19 10.55
N LEU A 243 -19.76 -6.35 11.36
CA LEU A 243 -19.59 -7.51 12.25
C LEU A 243 -20.73 -7.64 13.27
N VAL A 244 -21.19 -6.51 13.82
CA VAL A 244 -22.38 -6.48 14.69
C VAL A 244 -23.58 -7.03 13.92
N ASN A 245 -23.86 -6.52 12.72
CA ASN A 245 -24.99 -7.02 11.92
C ASN A 245 -24.87 -8.52 11.59
N GLU A 246 -23.67 -9.01 11.27
CA GLU A 246 -23.40 -10.45 11.05
C GLU A 246 -23.67 -11.31 12.29
N ALA A 247 -23.32 -10.81 13.48
CA ALA A 247 -23.61 -11.50 14.74
C ALA A 247 -25.10 -11.46 15.09
N LEU A 248 -25.76 -10.31 14.90
CA LEU A 248 -27.19 -10.15 15.12
C LEU A 248 -28.01 -11.09 14.21
N ALA A 249 -27.57 -11.31 12.96
CA ALA A 249 -28.22 -12.23 12.03
C ALA A 249 -28.19 -13.70 12.49
N LYS A 250 -27.29 -14.07 13.38
CA LYS A 250 -27.19 -15.43 13.96
C LYS A 250 -28.12 -15.64 15.15
N ILE A 251 -28.69 -14.57 15.70
CA ILE A 251 -29.60 -14.63 16.85
C ILE A 251 -31.02 -14.85 16.32
N PRO A 252 -31.66 -16.00 16.61
CA PRO A 252 -33.02 -16.24 16.17
C PRO A 252 -33.99 -15.23 16.79
N GLY A 253 -35.04 -14.89 16.04
CA GLY A 253 -36.15 -14.10 16.58
C GLY A 253 -36.88 -14.83 17.72
N PRO A 254 -37.81 -14.15 18.40
CA PRO A 254 -38.52 -14.72 19.55
C PRO A 254 -39.37 -15.92 19.11
N LEU A 255 -39.17 -17.06 19.78
CA LEU A 255 -39.90 -18.29 19.52
C LEU A 255 -41.28 -18.26 20.19
N LEU A 256 -42.23 -17.58 19.52
CA LEU A 256 -43.62 -17.47 19.97
C LEU A 256 -44.43 -18.70 19.60
N THR A 257 -45.24 -19.20 20.54
CA THR A 257 -46.31 -20.16 20.23
C THR A 257 -47.39 -19.51 19.36
N GLU A 258 -48.27 -20.32 18.78
CA GLU A 258 -49.39 -19.80 17.97
C GLU A 258 -50.34 -18.92 18.79
N ASP A 259 -50.65 -19.33 20.02
CA ASP A 259 -51.48 -18.56 20.95
C ASP A 259 -50.84 -17.24 21.38
N GLU A 260 -49.55 -17.24 21.70
CA GLU A 260 -48.79 -16.02 22.01
C GLU A 260 -48.81 -15.04 20.83
N ARG A 261 -48.57 -15.55 19.62
CA ARG A 261 -48.58 -14.73 18.40
C ARG A 261 -49.96 -14.13 18.13
N ARG A 262 -51.03 -14.92 18.30
CA ARG A 262 -52.42 -14.46 18.16
C ARG A 262 -52.73 -13.33 19.13
N VAL A 263 -52.35 -13.48 20.40
CA VAL A 263 -52.59 -12.46 21.44
C VAL A 263 -51.80 -11.19 21.16
N VAL A 264 -50.51 -11.29 20.80
CA VAL A 264 -49.68 -10.12 20.46
C VAL A 264 -50.29 -9.32 19.30
N ASN A 265 -50.73 -10.01 18.24
CA ASN A 265 -51.38 -9.37 17.09
C ASN A 265 -52.71 -8.70 17.48
N ALA A 266 -53.54 -9.38 18.28
CA ALA A 266 -54.83 -8.85 18.73
C ALA A 266 -54.66 -7.61 19.63
N VAL A 267 -53.66 -7.62 20.52
CA VAL A 267 -53.31 -6.45 21.34
C VAL A 267 -52.87 -5.30 20.45
N HIS A 268 -51.98 -5.55 19.49
CA HIS A 268 -51.52 -4.53 18.55
C HIS A 268 -52.67 -3.89 17.76
N GLU A 269 -53.57 -4.70 17.18
CA GLU A 269 -54.74 -4.21 16.46
C GLU A 269 -55.72 -3.41 17.33
N LYS A 270 -55.86 -3.77 18.62
CA LYS A 270 -56.68 -3.00 19.56
C LYS A 270 -56.03 -1.67 19.90
N GLN A 271 -54.71 -1.64 20.09
CA GLN A 271 -53.96 -0.44 20.41
C GLN A 271 -53.94 0.59 19.26
N THR A 272 -53.85 0.14 18.00
CA THR A 272 -53.89 1.04 16.83
C THR A 272 -55.24 1.72 16.62
N LYS A 273 -56.31 1.23 17.26
CA LYS A 273 -57.66 1.79 17.23
C LYS A 273 -57.96 2.78 18.36
N LYS A 274 -56.99 3.09 19.24
CA LYS A 274 -57.20 3.95 20.42
C LYS A 274 -56.68 5.36 20.20
N ASP A 275 -57.43 6.36 20.61
CA ASP A 275 -57.12 7.76 20.27
C ASP A 275 -56.33 8.50 21.36
N SER A 276 -55.90 7.83 22.42
CA SER A 276 -55.10 8.43 23.49
C SER A 276 -54.12 7.44 24.12
N ASP A 277 -52.97 7.94 24.58
CA ASP A 277 -51.96 7.16 25.30
C ASP A 277 -52.54 6.40 26.52
N PRO A 278 -53.43 6.99 27.35
CA PRO A 278 -54.12 6.25 28.42
C PRO A 278 -54.95 5.08 27.91
N GLU A 279 -55.71 5.25 26.82
CA GLU A 279 -56.52 4.17 26.25
C GLU A 279 -55.69 3.08 25.60
N ILE A 280 -54.57 3.44 24.97
CA ILE A 280 -53.63 2.48 24.40
C ILE A 280 -53.02 1.60 25.50
N LYS A 281 -52.58 2.21 26.60
CA LYS A 281 -52.04 1.47 27.76
C LYS A 281 -53.12 0.61 28.42
N LYS A 282 -54.37 1.11 28.44
CA LYS A 282 -55.52 0.38 28.97
C LYS A 282 -55.79 -0.94 28.23
N VAL A 283 -55.48 -1.04 26.93
CA VAL A 283 -55.60 -2.30 26.18
C VAL A 283 -54.81 -3.45 26.83
N ILE A 284 -53.60 -3.15 27.32
CA ILE A 284 -52.76 -4.15 28.01
C ILE A 284 -53.27 -4.36 29.44
N ALA A 285 -53.63 -3.28 30.15
CA ALA A 285 -54.10 -3.35 31.52
C ALA A 285 -55.42 -4.14 31.68
N ASP A 286 -56.29 -4.08 30.67
CA ASP A 286 -57.59 -4.76 30.65
C ASP A 286 -57.50 -6.24 30.26
N LEU A 287 -56.33 -6.75 29.82
CA LEU A 287 -56.16 -8.17 29.48
C LEU A 287 -56.48 -9.05 30.68
N GLN A 288 -57.33 -10.06 30.45
CA GLN A 288 -57.69 -11.06 31.44
C GLN A 288 -56.94 -12.37 31.19
N GLN A 289 -56.91 -13.27 32.18
CA GLN A 289 -56.37 -14.61 31.96
C GLN A 289 -57.27 -15.41 31.01
N PRO A 290 -56.71 -16.21 30.08
CA PRO A 290 -55.28 -16.53 29.91
C PRO A 290 -54.51 -15.58 28.97
N GLU A 291 -55.20 -14.66 28.28
CA GLU A 291 -54.58 -13.74 27.29
C GLU A 291 -53.46 -12.90 27.90
N LYS A 292 -53.65 -12.41 29.13
CA LYS A 292 -52.64 -11.66 29.87
C LYS A 292 -51.33 -12.46 30.04
N GLY A 293 -51.42 -13.72 30.48
CA GLY A 293 -50.25 -14.59 30.65
C GLY A 293 -49.54 -14.89 29.33
N LEU A 294 -50.29 -15.07 28.23
CA LEU A 294 -49.72 -15.27 26.90
C LEU A 294 -49.01 -14.01 26.38
N TYR A 295 -49.58 -12.83 26.60
CA TYR A 295 -48.95 -11.56 26.23
C TYR A 295 -47.67 -11.31 27.02
N GLU A 296 -47.70 -11.49 28.35
CA GLU A 296 -46.54 -11.34 29.23
C GLU A 296 -45.41 -12.33 28.85
N SER A 297 -45.75 -13.59 28.60
CA SER A 297 -44.79 -14.60 28.10
C SER A 297 -44.15 -14.19 26.78
N ALA A 298 -44.95 -13.70 25.82
CA ALA A 298 -44.44 -13.22 24.54
C ALA A 298 -43.48 -12.03 24.72
N MET A 299 -43.84 -11.05 25.57
CA MET A 299 -42.97 -9.90 25.85
C MET A 299 -41.66 -10.31 26.52
N ALA A 300 -41.66 -11.30 27.41
CA ALA A 300 -40.45 -11.85 28.00
C ALA A 300 -39.51 -12.45 26.93
N LYS A 301 -40.06 -13.17 25.94
CA LYS A 301 -39.29 -13.72 24.81
C LYS A 301 -38.71 -12.64 23.91
N TYR A 302 -39.45 -11.56 23.64
CA TYR A 302 -38.91 -10.39 22.94
C TYR A 302 -37.77 -9.74 23.73
N ALA A 303 -37.94 -9.59 25.06
CA ALA A 303 -36.93 -9.00 25.93
C ALA A 303 -35.63 -9.82 25.96
N GLU A 304 -35.75 -11.14 25.99
CA GLU A 304 -34.61 -12.05 25.94
C GLU A 304 -33.83 -11.95 24.63
N VAL A 305 -34.53 -11.92 23.49
CA VAL A 305 -33.87 -11.69 22.19
C VAL A 305 -33.17 -10.34 22.17
N GLY A 306 -33.83 -9.28 22.66
CA GLY A 306 -33.20 -7.97 22.79
C GLY A 306 -31.94 -8.00 23.64
N ARG A 307 -31.94 -8.73 24.78
CA ARG A 307 -30.78 -8.90 25.67
C ARG A 307 -29.63 -9.58 24.93
N LEU A 308 -29.88 -10.70 24.26
CA LEU A 308 -28.88 -11.42 23.48
C LEU A 308 -28.29 -10.56 22.35
N GLN A 309 -29.14 -9.78 21.66
CA GLN A 309 -28.70 -8.85 20.62
C GLN A 309 -27.76 -7.77 21.17
N ARG A 310 -28.11 -7.16 22.32
CA ARG A 310 -27.25 -6.17 23.00
C ARG A 310 -25.93 -6.80 23.44
N GLU A 311 -25.95 -7.99 24.02
CA GLU A 311 -24.75 -8.69 24.47
C GLU A 311 -23.81 -9.01 23.31
N ALA A 312 -24.33 -9.53 22.20
CA ALA A 312 -23.53 -9.82 21.01
C ALA A 312 -22.95 -8.54 20.38
N ALA A 313 -23.75 -7.48 20.26
CA ALA A 313 -23.28 -6.21 19.72
C ALA A 313 -22.20 -5.57 20.61
N ARG A 314 -22.40 -5.57 21.93
CA ARG A 314 -21.44 -5.04 22.90
C ARG A 314 -20.15 -5.86 22.98
N ALA A 315 -20.21 -7.19 22.83
CA ALA A 315 -19.01 -8.03 22.78
C ALA A 315 -18.10 -7.66 21.59
N ILE A 316 -18.68 -7.21 20.48
CA ILE A 316 -17.94 -6.82 19.27
C ILE A 316 -17.41 -5.39 19.38
N VAL A 317 -18.19 -4.46 19.94
CA VAL A 317 -17.73 -3.08 20.13
C VAL A 317 -16.74 -2.95 21.29
N GLY A 318 -16.87 -3.76 22.33
CA GLY A 318 -16.11 -3.67 23.57
C GLY A 318 -16.53 -2.47 24.44
N THR A 319 -15.77 -2.22 25.51
CA THR A 319 -15.93 -1.06 26.40
C THR A 319 -15.11 0.17 25.97
N GLY A 320 -14.36 0.08 24.86
CA GLY A 320 -13.43 1.11 24.40
C GLY A 320 -12.93 0.85 22.97
N PHE A 321 -11.90 1.59 22.55
CA PHE A 321 -11.34 1.47 21.21
C PHE A 321 -10.77 0.05 20.97
N HIS A 322 -11.26 -0.64 19.93
CA HIS A 322 -11.02 -2.07 19.75
C HIS A 322 -9.50 -2.37 19.56
N PRO A 323 -8.88 -3.32 20.31
CA PRO A 323 -7.42 -3.52 20.28
C PRO A 323 -6.82 -3.77 18.89
N PHE A 324 -7.53 -4.47 18.01
CA PHE A 324 -7.15 -4.66 16.59
C PHE A 324 -6.82 -3.36 15.87
N VAL A 325 -7.52 -2.30 16.23
CA VAL A 325 -7.37 -0.99 15.64
C VAL A 325 -6.07 -0.36 16.02
N LYS A 326 -5.78 -0.36 17.33
CA LYS A 326 -4.55 0.21 17.86
C LYS A 326 -3.34 -0.51 17.25
N LEU A 327 -3.42 -1.84 17.13
CA LEU A 327 -2.37 -2.62 16.49
C LEU A 327 -2.23 -2.33 14.99
N ASN A 328 -3.34 -2.12 14.28
CA ASN A 328 -3.28 -1.74 12.87
C ASN A 328 -2.77 -0.29 12.65
N GLN A 329 -2.98 0.62 13.62
CA GLN A 329 -2.36 1.94 13.66
C GLN A 329 -0.87 1.85 13.93
N ASP A 330 -0.47 1.09 14.95
CA ASP A 330 0.94 0.82 15.25
C ASP A 330 1.64 0.22 14.01
N LEU A 331 0.98 -0.69 13.26
CA LEU A 331 1.48 -1.20 11.97
C LEU A 331 1.64 -0.10 10.92
N SER A 332 0.63 0.75 10.77
CA SER A 332 0.65 1.83 9.78
C SER A 332 1.72 2.89 10.10
N ALA A 333 2.01 3.10 11.39
CA ALA A 333 3.02 4.02 11.88
C ALA A 333 4.46 3.59 11.56
N ILE A 334 4.69 2.28 11.36
CA ILE A 334 5.98 1.75 10.89
C ILE A 334 6.28 2.24 9.45
N LYS A 335 5.27 2.66 8.66
CA LYS A 335 5.44 3.25 7.32
C LYS A 335 6.36 2.41 6.42
N THR A 336 5.98 1.15 6.24
CA THR A 336 6.73 0.13 5.48
C THR A 336 7.14 0.58 4.08
N ASP A 337 6.34 1.39 3.40
CA ASP A 337 6.65 1.96 2.08
C ASP A 337 7.84 2.92 2.12
N GLN A 338 7.92 3.74 3.17
CA GLN A 338 9.05 4.65 3.36
C GLN A 338 10.31 3.86 3.70
N ILE A 339 10.20 2.84 4.56
CA ILE A 339 11.30 1.94 4.90
C ILE A 339 11.82 1.21 3.64
N ALA A 340 10.94 0.63 2.83
CA ALA A 340 11.33 -0.05 1.60
C ALA A 340 12.07 0.90 0.63
N ASN A 341 11.63 2.15 0.54
CA ASN A 341 12.32 3.19 -0.23
C ASN A 341 13.67 3.59 0.36
N GLN A 342 13.80 3.66 1.69
CA GLN A 342 15.08 3.93 2.36
C GLN A 342 16.08 2.78 2.15
N ILE A 343 15.63 1.53 2.24
CA ILE A 343 16.46 0.36 1.97
C ILE A 343 17.00 0.40 0.54
N THR A 344 16.14 0.62 -0.45
CA THR A 344 16.56 0.65 -1.85
C THR A 344 17.49 1.83 -2.18
N LYS A 345 17.29 2.99 -1.53
CA LYS A 345 18.12 4.19 -1.72
C LYS A 345 19.33 4.30 -0.79
N SER A 346 19.51 3.37 0.12
CA SER A 346 20.63 3.37 1.07
C SER A 346 21.98 3.44 0.35
N VAL A 347 22.96 4.07 0.98
CA VAL A 347 24.28 4.27 0.36
C VAL A 347 25.08 2.96 0.34
N SER A 348 24.85 2.07 1.30
CA SER A 348 25.55 0.80 1.42
C SER A 348 24.66 -0.36 1.87
N ILE A 349 25.17 -1.59 1.71
CA ILE A 349 24.49 -2.81 2.16
C ILE A 349 24.42 -2.88 3.69
N GLU A 350 25.42 -2.37 4.39
CA GLU A 350 25.45 -2.31 5.86
C GLU A 350 24.33 -1.39 6.38
N GLU A 351 24.15 -0.23 5.75
CA GLU A 351 23.04 0.68 6.06
C GLU A 351 21.69 0.02 5.78
N ALA A 352 21.53 -0.61 4.61
CA ALA A 352 20.33 -1.38 4.27
C ALA A 352 20.04 -2.48 5.30
N THR A 353 21.09 -3.16 5.78
CA THR A 353 20.98 -4.28 6.74
C THR A 353 20.51 -3.78 8.09
N ARG A 354 21.03 -2.64 8.55
CA ARG A 354 20.56 -1.99 9.79
C ARG A 354 19.09 -1.59 9.69
N ILE A 355 18.72 -0.87 8.62
CA ILE A 355 17.33 -0.43 8.40
C ILE A 355 16.37 -1.64 8.37
N LYS A 356 16.75 -2.72 7.67
CA LYS A 356 15.99 -3.97 7.66
C LYS A 356 15.82 -4.54 9.07
N ALA A 357 16.92 -4.69 9.81
CA ALA A 357 16.90 -5.30 11.15
C ALA A 357 16.02 -4.52 12.12
N ASP A 358 16.19 -3.19 12.18
CA ASP A 358 15.40 -2.30 13.04
C ASP A 358 13.91 -2.40 12.72
N SER A 359 13.57 -2.37 11.42
CA SER A 359 12.18 -2.43 10.96
C SER A 359 11.52 -3.79 11.22
N LEU A 360 12.26 -4.89 11.07
CA LEU A 360 11.75 -6.23 11.38
C LEU A 360 11.55 -6.42 12.88
N GLU A 361 12.38 -5.81 13.72
CA GLU A 361 12.21 -5.83 15.18
C GLU A 361 10.96 -5.03 15.61
N GLU A 362 10.65 -3.90 14.97
CA GLU A 362 9.38 -3.19 15.20
C GLU A 362 8.16 -4.04 14.85
N LEU A 363 8.19 -4.75 13.71
CA LEU A 363 7.13 -5.68 13.34
C LEU A 363 7.01 -6.86 14.32
N ARG A 364 8.13 -7.38 14.83
CA ARG A 364 8.15 -8.45 15.84
C ARG A 364 7.48 -8.01 17.14
N LYS A 365 7.83 -6.82 17.64
CA LYS A 365 7.19 -6.22 18.83
C LYS A 365 5.69 -6.01 18.64
N LEU A 366 5.25 -5.68 17.42
CA LEU A 366 3.83 -5.57 17.12
C LEU A 366 3.13 -6.94 17.12
N GLU A 367 3.78 -7.95 16.53
CA GLU A 367 3.28 -9.32 16.48
C GLU A 367 3.07 -9.92 17.88
N GLU A 368 3.95 -9.62 18.84
CA GLU A 368 3.80 -10.04 20.25
C GLU A 368 2.50 -9.51 20.88
N LYS A 369 2.05 -8.31 20.49
CA LYS A 369 0.80 -7.73 20.99
C LYS A 369 -0.46 -8.39 20.42
N LYS A 370 -0.36 -9.27 19.42
CA LYS A 370 -1.49 -10.01 18.82
C LYS A 370 -2.30 -10.79 19.86
N GLY A 371 -1.67 -11.24 20.95
CA GLY A 371 -2.34 -11.94 22.06
C GLY A 371 -3.44 -11.12 22.75
N THR A 372 -3.43 -9.79 22.59
CA THR A 372 -4.43 -8.87 23.16
C THR A 372 -5.77 -8.84 22.39
N LEU A 373 -5.86 -9.55 21.25
CA LEU A 373 -7.04 -9.56 20.40
C LEU A 373 -8.11 -10.55 20.89
N PRO A 374 -9.40 -10.16 20.88
CA PRO A 374 -10.48 -10.93 21.48
C PRO A 374 -10.94 -12.14 20.63
N SER A 375 -10.58 -12.22 19.34
CA SER A 375 -10.99 -13.32 18.47
C SER A 375 -9.85 -13.81 17.57
N GLU A 376 -9.84 -15.10 17.24
CA GLU A 376 -8.88 -15.70 16.31
C GLU A 376 -8.96 -15.09 14.90
N ALA A 377 -10.17 -14.76 14.44
CA ALA A 377 -10.35 -14.09 13.14
C ALA A 377 -9.62 -12.73 13.07
N PHE A 378 -9.59 -11.97 14.17
CA PHE A 378 -8.81 -10.71 14.20
C PHE A 378 -7.30 -10.97 14.29
N LYS A 379 -6.87 -12.02 14.99
CA LYS A 379 -5.47 -12.41 15.07
C LYS A 379 -4.92 -12.80 13.69
N GLU A 380 -5.68 -13.59 12.93
CA GLU A 380 -5.33 -13.97 11.56
C GLU A 380 -5.26 -12.76 10.62
N LYS A 381 -6.26 -11.87 10.67
CA LYS A 381 -6.25 -10.64 9.86
C LYS A 381 -5.05 -9.74 10.17
N LEU A 382 -4.67 -9.59 11.45
CA LEU A 382 -3.49 -8.80 11.82
C LEU A 382 -2.21 -9.47 11.32
N GLN A 383 -2.11 -10.80 11.45
CA GLN A 383 -0.97 -11.57 11.00
C GLN A 383 -0.73 -11.40 9.49
N GLN A 384 -1.77 -11.52 8.68
CA GLN A 384 -1.68 -11.33 7.23
C GLN A 384 -1.05 -9.98 6.87
N LYS A 385 -1.45 -8.90 7.55
CA LYS A 385 -0.89 -7.57 7.32
C LYS A 385 0.55 -7.43 7.78
N ILE A 386 0.92 -8.06 8.89
CA ILE A 386 2.32 -8.11 9.37
C ILE A 386 3.19 -8.87 8.36
N ASP A 387 2.67 -9.97 7.81
CA ASP A 387 3.40 -10.77 6.81
C ASP A 387 3.55 -10.01 5.49
N GLU A 388 2.52 -9.30 5.03
CA GLU A 388 2.60 -8.38 3.88
C GLU A 388 3.68 -7.30 4.08
N ALA A 389 3.69 -6.67 5.27
CA ALA A 389 4.68 -5.68 5.66
C ALA A 389 6.11 -6.26 5.66
N ARG A 390 6.29 -7.43 6.28
CA ARG A 390 7.57 -8.16 6.33
C ARG A 390 8.08 -8.49 4.92
N ASN A 391 7.21 -9.06 4.07
CA ASN A 391 7.54 -9.40 2.70
C ASN A 391 7.98 -8.17 1.89
N LYS A 392 7.37 -7.00 2.11
CA LYS A 392 7.74 -5.75 1.43
C LYS A 392 9.15 -5.29 1.81
N ILE A 393 9.49 -5.33 3.10
CA ILE A 393 10.83 -4.99 3.60
C ILE A 393 11.88 -5.96 3.06
N GLU A 394 11.60 -7.28 3.12
CA GLU A 394 12.53 -8.29 2.63
C GLU A 394 12.76 -8.21 1.12
N SER A 395 11.70 -7.96 0.35
CA SER A 395 11.80 -7.77 -1.10
C SER A 395 12.64 -6.55 -1.49
N ALA A 396 12.47 -5.44 -0.76
CA ALA A 396 13.27 -4.23 -0.95
C ALA A 396 14.76 -4.49 -0.67
N PHE A 397 15.06 -5.22 0.41
CA PHE A 397 16.43 -5.58 0.74
C PHE A 397 17.04 -6.52 -0.31
N ALA A 398 16.30 -7.54 -0.75
CA ALA A 398 16.76 -8.45 -1.81
C ALA A 398 17.07 -7.72 -3.13
N ALA A 399 16.31 -6.67 -3.47
CA ALA A 399 16.61 -5.84 -4.62
C ALA A 399 17.92 -5.06 -4.45
N LYS A 400 18.16 -4.48 -3.26
CA LYS A 400 19.39 -3.76 -2.92
C LYS A 400 20.62 -4.67 -2.94
N GLU A 401 20.50 -5.87 -2.39
CA GLU A 401 21.57 -6.87 -2.34
C GLU A 401 22.05 -7.33 -3.72
N ARG A 402 21.19 -7.22 -4.75
CA ARG A 402 21.54 -7.54 -6.14
C ARG A 402 22.17 -6.38 -6.91
N GLU A 403 22.20 -5.16 -6.36
CA GLU A 403 22.76 -3.99 -7.04
C GLU A 403 24.26 -4.13 -7.38
N PRO A 404 25.13 -4.63 -6.47
CA PRO A 404 26.54 -4.85 -6.80
C PRO A 404 26.74 -5.80 -7.97
N LEU A 405 25.95 -6.88 -8.05
CA LEU A 405 25.97 -7.81 -9.17
C LEU A 405 25.60 -7.13 -10.49
N LYS A 406 24.53 -6.33 -10.49
CA LYS A 406 24.08 -5.61 -11.71
C LYS A 406 25.15 -4.64 -12.22
N LEU A 407 25.75 -3.86 -11.32
CA LEU A 407 26.82 -2.92 -11.66
C LEU A 407 28.05 -3.65 -12.20
N LEU A 408 28.44 -4.76 -11.56
CA LEU A 408 29.61 -5.54 -11.98
C LEU A 408 29.40 -6.19 -13.35
N ILE A 409 28.21 -6.75 -13.62
CA ILE A 409 27.84 -7.29 -14.95
C ILE A 409 27.86 -6.18 -16.01
N GLN A 410 27.32 -5.00 -15.69
CA GLN A 410 27.32 -3.88 -16.62
C GLN A 410 28.74 -3.42 -16.95
N GLU A 411 29.60 -3.29 -15.95
CA GLU A 411 31.01 -2.93 -16.14
C GLU A 411 31.78 -3.99 -16.92
N LEU A 412 31.56 -5.26 -16.61
CA LEU A 412 32.10 -6.41 -17.34
C LEU A 412 31.74 -6.33 -18.83
N ASN A 413 30.45 -6.17 -19.15
CA ASN A 413 29.95 -6.09 -20.52
C ASN A 413 30.43 -4.84 -21.28
N ASN A 414 30.66 -3.72 -20.57
CA ASN A 414 31.22 -2.51 -21.18
C ASN A 414 32.72 -2.62 -21.46
N THR A 415 33.44 -3.39 -20.63
CA THR A 415 34.91 -3.52 -20.69
C THR A 415 35.35 -4.64 -21.61
N ILE A 416 34.71 -5.80 -21.53
CA ILE A 416 35.08 -6.99 -22.28
C ILE A 416 34.39 -6.98 -23.65
N LYS A 417 35.15 -6.67 -24.69
CA LYS A 417 34.67 -6.61 -26.08
C LYS A 417 35.40 -7.63 -26.96
N PRO A 418 34.90 -8.88 -27.05
CA PRO A 418 35.53 -9.93 -27.87
C PRO A 418 35.76 -9.51 -29.34
N GLU A 419 34.93 -8.60 -29.85
CA GLU A 419 35.01 -8.08 -31.22
C GLU A 419 36.32 -7.34 -31.52
N GLN A 420 37.06 -6.86 -30.50
CA GLN A 420 38.37 -6.23 -30.67
C GLN A 420 39.41 -7.23 -31.22
N ILE A 421 39.33 -8.51 -30.83
CA ILE A 421 40.18 -9.57 -31.38
C ILE A 421 39.85 -9.77 -32.87
N LYS A 422 38.57 -9.79 -33.21
CA LYS A 422 38.11 -9.92 -34.60
C LYS A 422 38.62 -8.79 -35.48
N GLN A 423 38.63 -7.56 -34.96
CA GLN A 423 39.08 -6.34 -35.67
C GLN A 423 40.60 -6.22 -35.80
N SER A 424 41.37 -7.07 -35.11
CA SER A 424 42.83 -7.05 -35.15
C SER A 424 43.36 -7.38 -36.55
N LYS A 425 44.29 -6.55 -37.05
CA LYS A 425 44.82 -6.65 -38.41
C LYS A 425 45.96 -7.65 -38.53
N SER A 426 46.83 -7.70 -37.53
CA SER A 426 47.92 -8.67 -37.43
C SER A 426 47.58 -9.76 -36.40
N PHE A 427 48.24 -10.92 -36.49
CA PHE A 427 48.10 -11.96 -35.48
C PHE A 427 48.70 -11.54 -34.13
N LYS A 428 49.77 -10.74 -34.14
CA LYS A 428 50.36 -10.16 -32.92
C LYS A 428 49.35 -9.27 -32.19
N ASP A 429 48.67 -8.39 -32.91
CA ASP A 429 47.61 -7.55 -32.34
C ASP A 429 46.49 -8.41 -31.75
N ALA A 430 46.03 -9.44 -32.48
CA ALA A 430 44.99 -10.35 -32.01
C ALA A 430 45.40 -11.09 -30.72
N LYS A 431 46.66 -11.53 -30.63
CA LYS A 431 47.22 -12.19 -29.45
C LYS A 431 47.36 -11.23 -28.26
N ASN A 432 47.78 -9.99 -28.51
CA ASN A 432 47.86 -8.97 -27.46
C ASN A 432 46.46 -8.64 -26.92
N GLN A 433 45.49 -8.40 -27.80
CA GLN A 433 44.10 -8.15 -27.43
C GLN A 433 43.49 -9.35 -26.66
N HIS A 434 43.76 -10.58 -27.10
CA HIS A 434 43.34 -11.78 -26.37
C HIS A 434 43.90 -11.81 -24.94
N ASN A 435 45.21 -11.59 -24.77
CA ASN A 435 45.84 -11.58 -23.46
C ASN A 435 45.33 -10.45 -22.56
N GLU A 436 45.07 -9.27 -23.12
CA GLU A 436 44.48 -8.13 -22.40
C GLU A 436 43.06 -8.46 -21.90
N LEU A 437 42.21 -9.01 -22.76
CA LEU A 437 40.84 -9.38 -22.40
C LEU A 437 40.80 -10.53 -21.37
N VAL A 438 41.67 -11.55 -21.50
CA VAL A 438 41.79 -12.63 -20.51
C VAL A 438 42.25 -12.08 -19.16
N ARG A 439 43.22 -11.17 -19.14
CA ARG A 439 43.67 -10.51 -17.90
C ARG A 439 42.53 -9.71 -17.27
N ALA A 440 41.78 -8.96 -18.06
CA ALA A 440 40.63 -8.21 -17.57
C ALA A 440 39.54 -9.14 -16.99
N ILE A 441 39.26 -10.28 -17.65
CA ILE A 441 38.35 -11.31 -17.10
C ILE A 441 38.81 -11.78 -15.71
N ASN A 442 40.09 -12.12 -15.54
CA ASN A 442 40.59 -12.60 -14.25
C ASN A 442 40.42 -11.54 -13.15
N GLN A 443 40.62 -10.25 -13.48
CA GLN A 443 40.36 -9.15 -12.54
C GLN A 443 38.88 -9.04 -12.17
N PHE A 444 37.97 -9.28 -13.11
CA PHE A 444 36.54 -9.34 -12.82
C PHE A 444 36.17 -10.57 -11.99
N GLU A 445 36.75 -11.75 -12.23
CA GLU A 445 36.56 -12.95 -11.40
C GLU A 445 36.95 -12.68 -9.95
N GLU A 446 38.10 -12.06 -9.70
CA GLU A 446 38.54 -11.68 -8.35
C GLU A 446 37.55 -10.73 -7.67
N ARG A 447 37.06 -9.71 -8.40
CA ARG A 447 36.03 -8.79 -7.90
C ARG A 447 34.69 -9.50 -7.63
N GLY A 448 34.37 -10.52 -8.43
CA GLY A 448 33.19 -11.36 -8.25
C GLY A 448 33.16 -12.10 -6.92
N ASN A 449 34.33 -12.42 -6.35
CA ASN A 449 34.43 -13.09 -5.04
C ASN A 449 33.95 -12.21 -3.87
N ALA A 450 33.89 -10.88 -4.05
CA ALA A 450 33.34 -9.96 -3.06
C ALA A 450 31.80 -9.91 -3.08
N LEU A 451 31.14 -10.55 -4.06
CA LEU A 451 29.69 -10.68 -4.07
C LEU A 451 29.21 -11.70 -3.02
N PRO A 452 27.96 -11.55 -2.52
CA PRO A 452 27.33 -12.59 -1.69
C PRO A 452 27.35 -13.96 -2.38
N GLU A 453 27.62 -15.03 -1.64
CA GLU A 453 27.81 -16.39 -2.16
C GLU A 453 26.66 -16.84 -3.09
N LYS A 454 25.42 -16.53 -2.72
CA LYS A 454 24.22 -16.83 -3.52
C LYS A 454 24.17 -16.16 -4.89
N LEU A 455 24.93 -15.08 -5.10
CA LEU A 455 24.99 -14.32 -6.37
C LEU A 455 26.24 -14.64 -7.20
N GLN A 456 27.28 -15.21 -6.58
CA GLN A 456 28.54 -15.54 -7.27
C GLN A 456 28.32 -16.50 -8.44
N GLY A 457 27.41 -17.47 -8.30
CA GLY A 457 27.08 -18.42 -9.35
C GLY A 457 26.44 -17.76 -10.59
N GLU A 458 25.65 -16.69 -10.41
CA GLU A 458 25.08 -15.93 -11.53
C GLU A 458 26.16 -15.16 -12.27
N PHE A 459 27.05 -14.47 -11.54
CA PHE A 459 28.15 -13.71 -12.13
C PHE A 459 29.14 -14.61 -12.90
N LYS A 460 29.46 -15.77 -12.34
CA LYS A 460 30.36 -16.75 -12.95
C LYS A 460 29.88 -17.23 -14.31
N LYS A 461 28.56 -17.47 -14.48
CA LYS A 461 27.97 -17.86 -15.76
C LYS A 461 28.19 -16.79 -16.84
N GLU A 462 28.09 -15.50 -16.48
CA GLU A 462 28.30 -14.41 -17.41
C GLU A 462 29.78 -14.32 -17.83
N ILE A 463 30.70 -14.49 -16.88
CA ILE A 463 32.14 -14.56 -17.18
C ILE A 463 32.46 -15.74 -18.11
N GLU A 464 31.94 -16.94 -17.81
CA GLU A 464 32.16 -18.13 -18.63
C GLU A 464 31.66 -17.92 -20.07
N SER A 465 30.49 -17.28 -20.22
CA SER A 465 29.93 -16.90 -21.52
C SER A 465 30.85 -15.96 -22.31
N LEU A 466 31.34 -14.88 -21.69
CA LEU A 466 32.26 -13.94 -22.36
C LEU A 466 33.62 -14.55 -22.67
N ASN A 467 34.18 -15.34 -21.75
CA ASN A 467 35.44 -16.06 -21.97
C ASN A 467 35.30 -17.06 -23.14
N GLY A 468 34.15 -17.72 -23.26
CA GLY A 468 33.81 -18.56 -24.41
C GLY A 468 33.88 -17.79 -25.74
N LYS A 469 33.28 -16.59 -25.80
CA LYS A 469 33.33 -15.72 -26.99
C LYS A 469 34.76 -15.28 -27.32
N ILE A 470 35.54 -14.85 -26.33
CA ILE A 470 36.96 -14.48 -26.51
C ILE A 470 37.76 -15.63 -27.12
N ARG A 471 37.62 -16.84 -26.57
CA ARG A 471 38.31 -18.03 -27.06
C ARG A 471 37.91 -18.35 -28.50
N GLN A 472 36.62 -18.22 -28.82
CA GLN A 472 36.11 -18.45 -30.17
C GLN A 472 36.70 -17.45 -31.19
N GLU A 473 36.67 -16.16 -30.89
CA GLU A 473 37.21 -15.12 -31.77
C GLU A 473 38.74 -15.25 -31.95
N PHE A 474 39.47 -15.56 -30.87
CA PHE A 474 40.91 -15.80 -30.97
C PHE A 474 41.25 -17.08 -31.75
N LYS A 475 40.46 -18.16 -31.56
CA LYS A 475 40.63 -19.39 -32.33
C LYS A 475 40.49 -19.16 -33.83
N ALA A 476 39.51 -18.36 -34.25
CA ALA A 476 39.35 -18.00 -35.66
C ALA A 476 40.63 -17.32 -36.21
N LYS A 477 41.25 -16.40 -35.46
CA LYS A 477 42.51 -15.76 -35.84
C LYS A 477 43.69 -16.73 -35.86
N LEU A 478 43.74 -17.67 -34.92
CA LEU A 478 44.77 -18.71 -34.86
C LEU A 478 44.68 -19.67 -36.05
N ASP A 479 43.47 -20.04 -36.46
CA ASP A 479 43.22 -20.92 -37.61
C ASP A 479 43.72 -20.25 -38.91
N VAL A 480 43.45 -18.94 -39.09
CA VAL A 480 44.00 -18.16 -40.21
C VAL A 480 45.53 -18.05 -40.13
N HIS A 481 46.09 -17.77 -38.94
CA HIS A 481 47.54 -17.66 -38.77
C HIS A 481 48.28 -18.98 -39.05
N THR A 482 47.64 -20.13 -38.80
CA THR A 482 48.18 -21.44 -39.17
C THR A 482 48.45 -21.54 -40.68
N MET A 483 47.65 -20.86 -41.52
CA MET A 483 47.91 -20.74 -42.96
C MET A 483 49.16 -19.93 -43.25
N VAL A 484 49.40 -18.85 -42.49
CA VAL A 484 50.64 -18.05 -42.59
C VAL A 484 51.87 -18.88 -42.22
N SER A 485 51.82 -19.69 -41.17
CA SER A 485 52.93 -20.59 -40.80
C SER A 485 53.24 -21.62 -41.90
N LYS A 486 52.22 -22.10 -42.63
CA LYS A 486 52.40 -22.96 -43.80
C LYS A 486 53.07 -22.22 -44.97
N ILE A 487 52.69 -20.96 -45.21
CA ILE A 487 53.35 -20.09 -46.20
C ILE A 487 54.82 -19.87 -45.84
N GLU A 488 55.11 -19.60 -44.56
CA GLU A 488 56.47 -19.43 -44.06
C GLU A 488 57.32 -20.69 -44.29
N THR A 489 56.76 -21.86 -43.94
CA THR A 489 57.41 -23.16 -44.14
C THR A 489 57.72 -23.41 -45.61
N ALA A 490 56.76 -23.13 -46.50
CA ALA A 490 56.94 -23.25 -47.94
C ALA A 490 58.06 -22.34 -48.46
N ALA A 491 58.09 -21.08 -48.01
CA ALA A 491 59.13 -20.12 -48.40
C ALA A 491 60.52 -20.53 -47.91
N LYS A 492 60.66 -20.98 -46.66
CA LYS A 492 61.94 -21.50 -46.13
C LYS A 492 62.41 -22.72 -46.92
N ASN A 493 61.52 -23.68 -47.18
CA ASN A 493 61.88 -24.89 -47.91
C ASN A 493 62.28 -24.59 -49.37
N TYR A 494 61.56 -23.69 -50.02
CA TYR A 494 61.87 -23.24 -51.38
C TYR A 494 63.23 -22.52 -51.45
N LEU A 495 63.50 -21.60 -50.53
CA LEU A 495 64.78 -20.89 -50.45
C LEU A 495 65.94 -21.85 -50.20
N LYS A 496 65.79 -22.78 -49.24
CA LYS A 496 66.79 -23.81 -48.94
C LYS A 496 67.11 -24.66 -50.18
N TRP A 497 66.08 -25.12 -50.90
CA TRP A 497 66.29 -25.89 -52.11
C TRP A 497 66.93 -25.08 -53.23
N SER A 498 66.41 -23.89 -53.52
CA SER A 498 66.86 -23.06 -54.65
C SER A 498 68.29 -22.54 -54.48
N THR A 499 68.71 -22.21 -53.26
CA THR A 499 70.11 -21.84 -52.96
C THR A 499 71.10 -22.97 -53.30
N ASN A 500 70.69 -24.23 -53.10
CA ASN A 500 71.57 -25.39 -53.31
C ASN A 500 71.52 -25.95 -54.75
N ASN A 501 70.44 -25.70 -55.50
CA ASN A 501 70.16 -26.42 -56.75
C ASN A 501 69.89 -25.50 -57.96
N ALA A 502 69.60 -24.21 -57.75
CA ALA A 502 69.32 -23.26 -58.83
C ALA A 502 70.54 -22.36 -59.12
N THR A 503 71.70 -22.99 -59.33
CA THR A 503 72.97 -22.33 -59.69
C THR A 503 73.23 -22.51 -61.19
N GLY A 504 73.25 -21.40 -61.94
CA GLY A 504 73.45 -21.40 -63.40
C GLY A 504 72.97 -20.11 -64.08
N TRP A 505 73.77 -19.59 -65.01
CA TRP A 505 73.54 -18.33 -65.74
C TRP A 505 72.68 -18.59 -66.99
N ARG A 506 71.59 -17.83 -67.20
CA ARG A 506 70.89 -17.78 -68.51
C ARG A 506 71.42 -16.60 -69.31
N LEU A 507 71.39 -16.72 -70.65
CA LEU A 507 71.84 -15.74 -71.66
C LEU A 507 71.12 -14.36 -71.64
N THR A 508 70.42 -14.01 -70.55
CA THR A 508 69.72 -12.74 -70.32
C THR A 508 69.82 -12.35 -68.84
N ASN A 509 71.02 -12.07 -68.31
CA ASN A 509 71.31 -11.51 -66.97
C ASN A 509 70.56 -12.07 -65.72
N TRP A 510 69.76 -13.13 -65.83
CA TRP A 510 68.90 -13.66 -64.77
C TRP A 510 69.30 -15.11 -64.49
N SER A 511 69.81 -15.39 -63.29
CA SER A 511 70.10 -16.76 -62.84
C SER A 511 68.82 -17.59 -62.75
N HIS A 512 68.91 -18.90 -62.97
CA HIS A 512 67.78 -19.80 -62.72
C HIS A 512 67.18 -19.57 -61.30
N GLY A 513 65.86 -19.39 -61.22
CA GLY A 513 65.15 -19.24 -59.96
C GLY A 513 65.35 -17.92 -59.20
N SER A 514 65.92 -16.87 -59.81
CA SER A 514 66.08 -15.55 -59.15
C SER A 514 64.75 -14.94 -58.69
N TYR A 515 63.76 -14.89 -59.58
CA TYR A 515 62.43 -14.34 -59.29
C TYR A 515 61.72 -15.09 -58.14
N GLY A 516 61.74 -16.43 -58.15
CA GLY A 516 61.12 -17.22 -57.09
C GLY A 516 61.79 -17.03 -55.73
N ARG A 517 63.12 -16.85 -55.70
CA ARG A 517 63.87 -16.56 -54.48
C ARG A 517 63.50 -15.19 -53.90
N GLU A 518 63.40 -14.18 -54.76
CA GLU A 518 62.98 -12.84 -54.37
C GLU A 518 61.55 -12.86 -53.79
N GLN A 519 60.61 -13.56 -54.44
CA GLN A 519 59.23 -13.66 -53.93
C GLN A 519 59.14 -14.44 -52.60
N ALA A 520 59.89 -15.52 -52.45
CA ALA A 520 59.92 -16.29 -51.20
C ALA A 520 60.56 -15.47 -50.06
N GLN A 521 61.63 -14.73 -50.33
CA GLN A 521 62.25 -13.83 -49.36
C GLN A 521 61.30 -12.70 -48.97
N LYS A 522 60.60 -12.09 -49.93
CA LYS A 522 59.57 -11.08 -49.68
C LYS A 522 58.47 -11.58 -48.73
N LEU A 523 58.01 -12.83 -48.91
CA LEU A 523 57.04 -13.43 -47.97
C LEU A 523 57.63 -13.62 -46.57
N LEU A 524 58.88 -14.07 -46.46
CA LEU A 524 59.53 -14.20 -45.15
C LEU A 524 59.73 -12.84 -44.47
N ASP A 525 60.07 -11.79 -45.22
CA ASP A 525 60.25 -10.45 -44.68
C ASP A 525 58.91 -9.87 -44.18
N LEU A 526 57.83 -10.09 -44.92
CA LEU A 526 56.46 -9.74 -44.50
C LEU A 526 56.03 -10.51 -43.25
N ILE A 527 56.34 -11.81 -43.16
CA ILE A 527 55.98 -12.65 -42.02
C ILE A 527 56.81 -12.32 -40.78
N LYS A 528 58.11 -12.03 -40.96
CA LYS A 528 59.03 -11.65 -39.89
C LYS A 528 58.65 -10.33 -39.23
N ASN A 529 58.06 -9.41 -39.99
CA ASN A 529 57.44 -8.22 -39.42
C ASN A 529 56.08 -8.59 -38.83
N GLU A 530 56.05 -8.83 -37.52
CA GLU A 530 54.85 -9.28 -36.78
C GLU A 530 53.67 -8.29 -36.83
N ASP A 531 53.92 -7.02 -37.18
CA ASP A 531 52.88 -5.98 -37.31
C ASP A 531 52.22 -6.00 -38.71
N THR A 532 52.72 -6.83 -39.64
CA THR A 532 52.13 -6.96 -40.97
C THR A 532 50.72 -7.54 -40.89
N PRO A 533 49.72 -6.89 -41.51
CA PRO A 533 48.37 -7.45 -41.54
C PRO A 533 48.32 -8.83 -42.17
N THR A 534 47.60 -9.77 -41.55
CA THR A 534 47.47 -11.15 -42.02
C THR A 534 46.93 -11.19 -43.46
N ALA A 535 45.96 -10.33 -43.77
CA ALA A 535 45.41 -10.18 -45.11
C ALA A 535 46.47 -9.76 -46.16
N THR A 536 47.45 -8.94 -45.78
CA THR A 536 48.55 -8.52 -46.67
C THR A 536 49.47 -9.70 -47.00
N ILE A 537 49.78 -10.54 -46.01
CA ILE A 537 50.59 -11.75 -46.20
C ILE A 537 49.84 -12.74 -47.11
N LEU A 538 48.55 -12.97 -46.84
CA LEU A 538 47.70 -13.86 -47.65
C LEU A 538 47.55 -13.36 -49.09
N LYS A 539 47.36 -12.04 -49.29
CA LYS A 539 47.30 -11.44 -50.62
C LYS A 539 48.63 -11.58 -51.37
N ALA A 540 49.75 -11.29 -50.71
CA ALA A 540 51.07 -11.47 -51.31
C ALA A 540 51.32 -12.93 -51.71
N ALA A 541 50.93 -13.89 -50.86
CA ALA A 541 51.03 -15.31 -51.18
C ALA A 541 50.16 -15.69 -52.39
N ASN A 542 48.93 -15.17 -52.46
CA ASN A 542 48.03 -15.40 -53.59
C ASN A 542 48.57 -14.81 -54.91
N ASP A 543 49.12 -13.58 -54.88
CA ASP A 543 49.75 -12.93 -56.03
C ASP A 543 50.99 -13.69 -56.52
N ILE A 544 51.78 -14.24 -55.59
CA ILE A 544 52.93 -15.08 -55.92
C ILE A 544 52.47 -16.41 -56.53
N VAL A 545 51.41 -17.03 -56.01
CA VAL A 545 50.81 -18.22 -56.62
C VAL A 545 50.37 -17.91 -58.05
N ASN A 546 49.65 -16.80 -58.26
CA ASN A 546 49.19 -16.32 -59.58
C ASN A 546 50.32 -16.14 -60.59
N THR A 547 51.44 -15.56 -60.18
CA THR A 547 52.56 -15.26 -61.09
C THR A 547 53.58 -16.39 -61.21
N SER A 548 53.57 -17.36 -60.29
CA SER A 548 54.46 -18.51 -60.36
C SER A 548 54.07 -19.50 -61.47
N GLY A 549 55.10 -20.07 -62.12
CA GLY A 549 54.94 -21.13 -63.12
C GLY A 549 54.58 -22.48 -62.51
N THR A 550 54.23 -23.45 -63.36
CA THR A 550 53.73 -24.77 -62.92
C THR A 550 54.80 -25.86 -62.85
N ASN A 551 56.07 -25.49 -62.96
CA ASN A 551 57.18 -26.45 -63.02
C ASN A 551 57.41 -27.19 -61.67
N LYS A 552 58.13 -28.31 -61.74
CA LYS A 552 58.42 -29.19 -60.59
C LYS A 552 59.11 -28.51 -59.41
N ASN A 553 59.74 -27.36 -59.66
CA ASN A 553 60.53 -26.60 -58.69
C ASN A 553 59.99 -25.18 -58.52
N SER A 554 58.67 -25.00 -58.60
CA SER A 554 58.00 -23.70 -58.44
C SER A 554 57.62 -23.45 -56.98
N PHE A 555 57.60 -22.19 -56.55
CA PHE A 555 57.19 -21.84 -55.19
C PHE A 555 55.77 -22.34 -54.85
N SER A 556 54.82 -22.25 -55.79
CA SER A 556 53.46 -22.79 -55.62
C SER A 556 53.44 -24.27 -55.26
N ARG A 557 54.41 -25.05 -55.75
CA ARG A 557 54.53 -26.46 -55.38
C ARG A 557 54.89 -26.63 -53.90
N TYR A 558 55.90 -25.91 -53.42
CA TYR A 558 56.27 -25.94 -52.01
C TYR A 558 55.14 -25.46 -51.10
N LEU A 559 54.34 -24.50 -51.57
CA LEU A 559 53.16 -24.05 -50.85
C LEU A 559 52.07 -25.12 -50.81
N HIS A 560 51.81 -25.80 -51.92
CA HIS A 560 50.88 -26.94 -51.96
C HIS A 560 51.31 -28.05 -51.00
N ASP A 561 52.60 -28.40 -51.01
CA ASP A 561 53.20 -29.43 -50.18
C ASP A 561 53.04 -29.12 -48.69
N ALA A 562 53.32 -27.88 -48.29
CA ALA A 562 53.10 -27.38 -46.93
C ALA A 562 51.62 -27.33 -46.55
N MET A 563 50.72 -27.04 -47.49
CA MET A 563 49.28 -26.94 -47.23
C MET A 563 48.59 -28.29 -47.08
N LYS A 564 48.94 -29.26 -47.94
CA LYS A 564 48.33 -30.60 -48.00
C LYS A 564 49.13 -31.66 -47.23
N ASN A 565 50.28 -31.28 -46.66
CA ASN A 565 51.22 -32.20 -46.01
C ASN A 565 51.63 -33.35 -46.95
N THR A 566 52.00 -32.99 -48.18
CA THR A 566 52.39 -33.93 -49.25
C THR A 566 53.81 -33.65 -49.68
N GLN A 567 54.57 -34.68 -50.09
CA GLN A 567 55.93 -34.52 -50.60
C GLN A 567 55.98 -34.77 -52.10
N LEU A 568 55.86 -33.68 -52.82
CA LEU A 568 55.45 -33.65 -54.19
C LEU A 568 56.56 -32.96 -55.02
N THR A 569 57.55 -32.37 -54.35
CA THR A 569 58.84 -31.90 -54.89
C THR A 569 59.85 -33.02 -55.24
N GLN A 570 59.55 -34.29 -54.95
CA GLN A 570 60.46 -35.44 -55.18
C GLN A 570 60.00 -36.41 -56.28
N THR A 571 58.90 -36.12 -57.00
CA THR A 571 58.34 -37.01 -58.03
C THR A 571 58.48 -36.45 -59.45
N ASP A 572 58.94 -37.29 -60.39
CA ASP A 572 59.42 -36.84 -61.71
C ASP A 572 58.34 -36.64 -62.80
N SER A 573 57.08 -37.07 -62.60
CA SER A 573 55.99 -36.81 -63.56
C SER A 573 54.79 -36.11 -62.90
N LEU A 574 54.64 -34.82 -63.20
CA LEU A 574 53.58 -33.97 -62.68
C LEU A 574 52.42 -33.76 -63.66
N ALA A 575 52.52 -34.26 -64.90
CA ALA A 575 51.42 -34.16 -65.87
C ALA A 575 50.19 -35.01 -65.45
N GLU A 576 50.37 -36.04 -64.62
CA GLU A 576 49.32 -37.01 -64.32
C GLU A 576 48.70 -36.89 -62.92
N LYS A 577 49.27 -36.10 -61.99
CA LYS A 577 48.81 -36.13 -60.58
C LYS A 577 48.14 -34.89 -59.99
N PHE A 578 48.11 -33.71 -60.62
CA PHE A 578 47.21 -32.63 -60.19
C PHE A 578 47.04 -31.62 -61.33
N VAL A 579 45.96 -31.71 -62.11
CA VAL A 579 45.69 -30.80 -63.24
C VAL A 579 45.32 -29.38 -62.76
N ASN A 580 44.96 -29.18 -61.48
CA ASN A 580 44.42 -27.91 -60.98
C ASN A 580 44.96 -27.43 -59.60
N TYR A 581 46.15 -27.87 -59.15
CA TYR A 581 46.64 -27.52 -57.80
C TYR A 581 46.73 -26.01 -57.52
N LYS A 582 46.96 -25.19 -58.56
CA LYS A 582 46.99 -23.73 -58.46
C LYS A 582 45.61 -23.14 -58.14
N ALA A 583 44.55 -23.67 -58.75
CA ALA A 583 43.17 -23.27 -58.45
C ALA A 583 42.75 -23.69 -57.04
N ASP A 584 43.22 -24.86 -56.57
CA ASP A 584 42.96 -25.31 -55.21
C ASP A 584 43.72 -24.45 -54.16
N LEU A 585 44.99 -24.11 -54.40
CA LEU A 585 45.76 -23.18 -53.57
C LEU A 585 45.09 -21.80 -53.47
N GLN A 586 44.65 -21.26 -54.61
CA GLN A 586 43.93 -19.98 -54.65
C GLN A 586 42.63 -20.06 -53.85
N ARG A 587 41.90 -21.18 -53.92
CA ARG A 587 40.66 -21.37 -53.15
C ARG A 587 40.93 -21.33 -51.64
N GLU A 588 41.96 -22.03 -51.18
CA GLU A 588 42.34 -22.08 -49.76
C GLU A 588 42.85 -20.71 -49.25
N LEU A 589 43.68 -20.02 -50.02
CA LEU A 589 44.17 -18.67 -49.69
C LEU A 589 43.05 -17.63 -49.70
N ASN A 590 42.15 -17.67 -50.69
CA ASN A 590 41.00 -16.77 -50.76
C ASN A 590 39.99 -17.06 -49.65
N LYS A 591 39.83 -18.33 -49.23
CA LYS A 591 39.00 -18.69 -48.08
C LYS A 591 39.54 -18.03 -46.81
N ALA A 592 40.83 -18.22 -46.51
CA ALA A 592 41.47 -17.59 -45.36
C ALA A 592 41.43 -16.05 -45.44
N LEU A 593 41.56 -15.48 -46.65
CA LEU A 593 41.46 -14.03 -46.86
C LEU A 593 40.04 -13.48 -46.64
N ASN A 594 39.01 -14.26 -46.96
CA ASN A 594 37.61 -13.88 -46.72
C ASN A 594 37.19 -14.04 -45.24
N GLU A 595 37.91 -14.89 -44.50
CA GLU A 595 37.76 -15.04 -43.05
C GLU A 595 38.41 -13.88 -42.28
N GLU A 596 39.35 -13.16 -42.89
CA GLU A 596 39.85 -11.89 -42.38
C GLU A 596 38.85 -10.74 -42.63
N PRO A 597 38.69 -9.79 -41.68
CA PRO A 597 37.84 -8.64 -41.90
C PRO A 597 38.33 -7.85 -43.11
N LYS A 598 37.46 -7.67 -44.12
CA LYS A 598 37.77 -6.80 -45.27
C LYS A 598 38.11 -5.42 -44.73
N SER A 599 39.30 -4.92 -45.05
CA SER A 599 39.67 -3.55 -44.75
C SER A 599 38.59 -2.64 -45.32
N GLY A 600 37.81 -1.99 -44.45
CA GLY A 600 36.88 -0.96 -44.88
C GLY A 600 37.68 0.16 -45.55
N MET A 601 37.65 0.21 -46.87
CA MET A 601 37.63 1.47 -47.58
C MET A 601 36.25 2.07 -47.28
N ARG A 602 36.16 2.88 -46.21
CA ARG A 602 35.17 3.95 -46.16
C ARG A 602 35.78 5.09 -46.98
N ILE A 603 35.16 5.38 -48.12
CA ILE A 603 35.19 6.72 -48.73
C ILE A 603 34.38 7.63 -47.83
#